data_AF-A0A0L7QTH5-F1
#
_entry.id   AF-A0A0L7QTH5-F1
#
_cell.length_a   1.000
_cell.length_b   1.000
_cell.length_c   1.000
_cell.angle_alpha   90.00
_cell.angle_beta   90.00
_cell.angle_gamma   90.00
#
_symmetry.space_group_name_H-M   'P 1'
#
loop_
_entity.id
_entity.type
_entity.pdbx_description
1 polymer ?
#
loop_
_entity_poly.entity_id
_entity_poly.type
_entity_poly.pdbx_seq_one_letter_code
_entity_poly.pdbx_strand_id
1 'polypeptide(L)' 'ILHHDNAPTHTSMHDRDCLAKNSINIILQAPYLPDQAPCDLFLFPRLELPPRGFESIGAIKGN' A
#
# COMPACT_ATOMS: atom_id res chain seq x y z
N ILE A 1 6.41 -11.12 -5.93
CA ILE A 1 5.91 -11.38 -4.56
C ILE A 1 5.40 -10.06 -4.03
N LEU A 2 4.17 -10.02 -3.53
CA LEU A 2 3.48 -8.83 -3.04
C LEU A 2 3.62 -8.73 -1.51
N HIS A 3 3.93 -7.53 -1.02
CA HIS A 3 4.02 -7.23 0.41
C HIS A 3 3.10 -6.05 0.72
N HIS A 4 1.99 -6.31 1.40
CA HIS A 4 0.99 -5.31 1.77
C HIS A 4 0.55 -5.54 3.22
N ASP A 5 -0.01 -4.50 3.83
CA ASP A 5 -0.52 -4.55 5.19
C ASP A 5 -1.71 -5.53 5.36
N ASN A 6 -2.03 -5.86 6.61
CA ASN A 6 -3.12 -6.78 6.92
C ASN A 6 -4.49 -6.06 7.02
N ALA A 7 -4.69 -4.99 6.26
CA ALA A 7 -5.96 -4.27 6.25
C ALA A 7 -7.13 -5.22 5.89
N PRO A 8 -8.34 -5.03 6.45
CA PRO A 8 -9.47 -5.94 6.22
C PRO A 8 -9.83 -6.11 4.74
N THR A 9 -9.61 -5.08 3.92
CA THR A 9 -9.83 -5.12 2.48
C THR A 9 -8.84 -6.04 1.75
N HIS A 10 -7.56 -5.98 2.12
CA HIS A 10 -6.48 -6.74 1.49
C HIS A 10 -6.45 -8.22 1.92
N THR A 11 -7.15 -8.54 3.01
CA THR A 11 -7.30 -9.90 3.53
C THR A 11 -8.61 -10.56 3.10
N SER A 12 -9.44 -9.83 2.35
CA SER A 12 -10.74 -10.32 1.88
C SER A 12 -10.58 -11.52 0.94
N MET A 13 -11.60 -12.38 0.92
CA MET A 13 -11.59 -13.56 0.06
C MET A 13 -11.49 -13.19 -1.42
N HIS A 14 -12.16 -12.11 -1.84
CA HIS A 14 -12.15 -11.66 -3.22
C HIS A 14 -10.74 -11.28 -3.69
N ASP A 15 -9.99 -10.58 -2.83
CA ASP A 15 -8.62 -10.16 -3.14
C ASP A 15 -7.69 -11.38 -3.20
N ARG A 16 -7.83 -12.33 -2.27
CA ARG A 16 -7.09 -13.60 -2.30
C ARG A 16 -7.37 -14.42 -3.55
N ASP A 17 -8.62 -14.51 -3.98
CA ASP A 17 -9.01 -15.19 -5.21
C ASP A 17 -8.42 -14.50 -6.45
N CYS A 18 -8.40 -13.17 -6.47
CA CYS A 18 -7.77 -12.38 -7.53
C CYS A 18 -6.25 -12.64 -7.59
N LEU A 19 -5.57 -12.60 -6.44
CA LEU A 19 -4.13 -12.84 -6.35
C LEU A 19 -3.77 -14.27 -6.75
N ALA A 20 -4.57 -15.26 -6.34
CA ALA A 20 -4.40 -16.66 -6.75
C ALA A 20 -4.60 -16.86 -8.26
N LYS A 21 -5.64 -16.26 -8.85
CA LYS A 21 -5.87 -16.30 -10.32
C LYS A 21 -4.71 -15.72 -11.11
N ASN A 22 -4.08 -14.67 -10.57
CA ASN A 22 -2.94 -14.01 -11.20
C ASN A 22 -1.59 -14.64 -10.82
N SER A 23 -1.57 -15.75 -10.08
CA SER A 23 -0.33 -16.41 -9.60
C SER A 23 0.60 -15.48 -8.81
N ILE A 24 0.03 -14.53 -8.06
CA ILE A 24 0.77 -13.57 -7.26
C ILE A 24 1.00 -14.14 -5.87
N ASN A 25 2.26 -14.45 -5.55
CA ASN A 25 2.66 -14.86 -4.21
C ASN A 25 2.66 -13.67 -3.24
N ILE A 26 2.14 -13.86 -2.03
CA ILE A 26 2.03 -12.83 -0.97
C ILE A 26 3.01 -13.15 0.17
N ILE A 27 3.66 -12.13 0.72
CA ILE A 27 4.40 -12.25 1.99
C ILE A 27 3.43 -12.03 3.14
N LEU A 28 3.38 -12.98 4.08
CA LEU A 28 2.54 -12.86 5.26
C LEU A 28 3.09 -11.78 6.19
N GLN A 29 2.27 -10.77 6.50
CA GLN A 29 2.63 -9.69 7.43
C GLN A 29 2.15 -10.02 8.85
N ALA A 30 2.92 -9.66 9.87
CA ALA A 30 2.56 -9.96 11.25
C ALA A 30 1.40 -9.05 11.71
N PRO A 31 0.42 -9.56 12.48
CA PRO A 31 -0.66 -8.74 13.01
C PRO A 31 -0.11 -7.63 13.93
N TYR A 32 -0.69 -6.43 13.84
CA TYR A 32 -0.43 -5.29 14.72
C TYR A 32 0.98 -4.66 14.68
N LEU A 33 1.80 -4.99 13.68
CA LEU A 33 3.01 -4.21 13.40
C LEU A 33 2.64 -3.04 12.47
N PRO A 34 2.57 -1.80 13.00
CA PRO A 34 1.98 -0.68 12.28
C PRO A 34 2.77 -0.29 11.02
N ASP A 35 4.04 -0.68 10.91
CA ASP A 35 4.96 -0.10 9.92
C ASP A 35 5.75 -1.14 9.12
N GLN A 36 5.15 -2.27 8.73
CA GLN A 36 5.93 -3.32 8.04
C GLN A 36 5.99 -3.16 6.52
N ALA A 37 5.09 -2.39 5.89
CA ALA A 37 5.13 -2.25 4.44
C ALA A 37 6.31 -1.36 4.03
N PRO A 38 7.08 -1.75 3.00
CA PRO A 38 8.17 -0.93 2.46
C PRO A 38 7.73 0.49 2.09
N CYS A 39 6.47 0.65 1.66
CA CYS A 39 5.91 1.96 1.31
C CYS A 39 5.87 2.91 2.51
N ASP A 40 5.40 2.43 3.67
CA ASP A 40 5.26 3.24 4.89
C ASP A 40 6.60 3.61 5.50
N LEU A 41 7.58 2.69 5.45
CA LEU A 41 8.92 2.92 6.01
C LEU A 41 9.84 3.71 5.09
N PHE A 42 9.75 3.51 3.78
CA PHE A 42 10.75 4.03 2.84
C PHE A 42 10.18 5.06 1.87
N LEU A 43 9.01 4.80 1.28
CA LEU A 43 8.48 5.62 0.20
C LEU A 43 7.82 6.91 0.70
N PHE A 44 6.86 6.80 1.62
CA PHE A 44 6.11 7.98 2.09
C PHE A 44 6.96 8.99 2.87
N PRO A 45 7.92 8.59 3.72
CA PRO A 45 8.81 9.55 4.38
C PRO A 45 9.73 10.30 3.41
N ARG A 46 9.99 9.74 2.23
CA ARG A 46 10.80 10.36 1.16
C ARG A 46 9.96 11.16 0.17
N LEU A 47 8.64 10.98 0.18
CA LEU A 47 7.74 11.75 -0.66
C LEU A 47 7.59 13.13 -0.01
N GLU A 48 8.21 14.14 -0.61
CA GLU A 48 8.10 15.54 -0.16
C GLU A 48 6.71 16.08 -0.47
N LEU A 49 5.74 15.78 0.40
CA LEU A 49 4.39 16.29 0.28
C LEU A 49 4.30 17.68 0.94
N PRO A 50 3.63 18.66 0.30
CA PRO A 50 3.42 19.97 0.88
C PRO A 50 2.58 19.85 2.17
N PRO A 51 3.00 20.50 3.27
CA PRO A 51 2.36 20.34 4.59
C PRO A 51 0.95 20.93 4.69
N ARG A 52 0.45 21.61 3.64
CA ARG A 52 -0.88 22.24 3.59
C ARG A 52 -1.83 21.63 2.55
N GLY A 53 -1.46 20.52 1.93
CA GLY A 53 -2.27 19.88 0.89
C GLY A 53 -2.11 20.55 -0.47
N PHE A 54 -2.90 20.08 -1.44
CA PHE A 54 -2.83 20.51 -2.84
C PHE A 54 -4.13 21.19 -3.25
N GLU A 55 -4.04 22.18 -4.14
CA GLU A 55 -5.21 22.97 -4.58
C GLU A 55 -6.13 22.22 -5.56
N SER A 56 -5.61 21.21 -6.25
CA SER A 56 -6.36 20.42 -7.22
C SER A 56 -5.70 19.06 -7.43
N ILE A 57 -6.48 18.07 -7.87
CA ILE A 57 -5.98 16.74 -8.26
C ILE A 57 -4.91 16.85 -9.34
N GLY A 58 -5.03 17.82 -10.24
CA GLY A 58 -4.04 18.08 -11.29
C GLY A 58 -2.66 18.52 -10.75
N ALA A 59 -2.61 19.10 -9.55
CA ALA A 59 -1.36 19.47 -8.88
C ALA A 59 -0.69 18.29 -8.16
N ILE A 60 -1.43 17.19 -7.90
CA ILE A 60 -0.94 15.98 -7.22
C ILE A 60 -0.33 15.00 -8.21
N LYS A 61 -0.98 14.84 -9.37
CA LYS A 61 -0.53 13.97 -10.44
C LYS A 61 0.62 14.67 -11.17
N GLY A 62 1.84 14.53 -10.65
CA GLY A 62 3.06 15.05 -11.27
C GLY A 62 3.07 14.78 -12.78
N ASN A 63 3.54 15.78 -13.54
CA ASN A 63 3.51 15.82 -15.01
C ASN A 63 4.17 14.61 -15.67
#